data_AF-A0A4W5L4N5-F1
#
_entry.id   AF-A0A4W5L4N5-F1
#
_cell.length_a   1.000
_cell.length_b   1.000
_cell.length_c   1.000
_cell.angle_alpha   90.00
_cell.angle_beta   90.00
_cell.angle_gamma   90.00
#
_symmetry.space_group_name_H-M   'P 1'
#
loop_
_entity.id
_entity.type
_entity.pdbx_description
1 polymer ?
#
loop_
_entity_poly.entity_id
_entity_poly.type
_entity_poly.pdbx_seq_one_letter_code
_entity_poly.pdbx_strand_id
1 'polypeptide(L)'
;MKNSIEPFICLLSPQGIDEGPEGLKLISDIIREKMAIDVSVLMGANIANEVAAEKFCETTIGSKIMENGLLFKELLQTPNFRITVVDDADTVE
;
A
#
# COMPACT_ATOMS: atom_id res chain seq x y z
N MET A 1 0.51 19.91 21.87
CA MET A 1 -0.03 19.60 20.52
C MET A 1 0.49 18.23 20.14
N LYS A 2 -0.38 17.22 20.06
CA LYS A 2 0.02 15.95 19.43
C LYS A 2 0.06 16.26 17.94
N ASN A 3 1.24 16.23 17.32
CA ASN A 3 1.32 16.16 15.88
C ASN A 3 0.65 14.84 15.50
N SER A 4 -0.61 14.90 15.08
CA SER A 4 -1.29 13.72 14.57
C SER A 4 -0.76 13.53 13.16
N ILE A 5 0.19 12.62 13.01
CA ILE A 5 0.70 12.22 11.71
C ILE A 5 -0.43 11.45 11.04
N GLU A 6 -0.87 11.88 9.86
CA GLU A 6 -1.92 11.19 9.11
C GLU A 6 -1.39 9.84 8.58
N PRO A 7 -2.23 8.79 8.58
CA PRO A 7 -1.82 7.50 8.06
C PRO A 7 -1.51 7.61 6.56
N PHE A 8 -0.42 6.96 6.13
CA PHE A 8 0.06 7.00 4.75
C PHE A 8 -0.05 5.62 4.10
N ILE A 9 -0.54 5.59 2.86
CA ILE A 9 -0.57 4.40 2.01
C ILE A 9 0.17 4.65 0.70
N CYS A 10 1.08 3.75 0.34
CA CYS A 10 1.77 3.76 -0.93
C CYS A 10 1.07 2.81 -1.91
N LEU A 11 0.65 3.33 -3.06
CA LEU A 11 0.11 2.55 -4.18
C LEU A 11 1.29 2.12 -5.04
N LEU A 12 1.61 0.83 -5.04
CA LEU A 12 2.78 0.32 -5.75
C LEU A 12 2.35 -0.40 -7.03
N SER A 13 3.03 -0.11 -8.13
CA SER A 13 3.01 -0.95 -9.33
C SER A 13 3.88 -2.20 -9.07
N PRO A 14 3.82 -3.25 -9.92
CA PRO A 14 4.65 -4.46 -9.78
C PRO A 14 6.18 -4.25 -9.75
N GLN A 15 6.65 -3.00 -9.82
CA GLN A 15 8.04 -2.58 -9.72
C GLN A 15 8.33 -1.90 -8.37
N GLY A 16 7.71 -2.36 -7.27
CA GLY A 16 7.84 -1.78 -5.92
C GLY A 16 9.24 -1.87 -5.28
N ILE A 17 10.30 -2.03 -6.07
CA ILE A 17 11.67 -2.24 -5.61
C ILE A 17 12.58 -1.21 -6.29
N ASP A 18 13.42 -0.56 -5.50
CA ASP A 18 14.52 0.27 -5.96
C ASP A 18 15.84 -0.53 -5.93
N GLU A 19 16.71 -0.32 -6.92
CA GLU A 19 18.03 -0.93 -6.99
C GLU A 19 19.10 0.10 -6.62
N GLY A 20 19.84 -0.20 -5.55
CA GLY A 20 20.92 0.66 -5.07
C GLY A 20 22.24 -0.08 -4.91
N PRO A 21 23.33 0.65 -4.58
CA PRO A 21 24.64 0.05 -4.31
C PRO A 21 24.66 -0.92 -3.11
N GLU A 22 23.64 -0.87 -2.24
CA GLU A 22 23.47 -1.77 -1.10
C GLU A 22 22.55 -2.97 -1.41
N GLY A 23 22.07 -3.10 -2.64
CA GLY A 23 21.16 -4.16 -3.08
C GLY A 23 19.73 -3.64 -3.34
N LEU A 24 18.77 -4.55 -3.21
CA LEU A 24 17.35 -4.27 -3.42
C LEU A 24 16.76 -3.62 -2.17
N LYS A 25 15.94 -2.58 -2.37
CA LYS A 25 15.22 -1.90 -1.29
C LYS A 25 13.77 -1.68 -1.66
N LEU A 26 12.87 -1.93 -0.72
CA LEU A 26 11.45 -1.65 -0.88
C LEU A 26 11.22 -0.13 -0.94
N ILE A 27 10.30 0.31 -1.80
CA ILE A 27 9.94 1.73 -1.87
C ILE A 27 9.31 2.17 -0.54
N SER A 28 8.53 1.30 0.10
CA SER A 28 7.96 1.60 1.41
C SER A 28 9.03 1.85 2.48
N ASP A 29 10.17 1.14 2.45
CA ASP A 29 11.29 1.38 3.37
C ASP A 29 11.97 2.72 3.13
N ILE A 30 12.16 3.11 1.87
CA ILE A 30 12.72 4.42 1.52
C ILE A 30 11.83 5.55 2.06
N ILE A 31 10.51 5.40 1.97
CA ILE A 31 9.56 6.39 2.50
C ILE A 31 9.60 6.41 4.03
N ARG A 32 9.57 5.24 4.69
CA ARG A 32 9.68 5.12 6.16
C ARG A 32 10.91 5.82 6.70
N GLU A 33 12.07 5.62 6.06
CA GLU A 33 13.33 6.25 6.47
C GLU A 33 13.34 7.77 6.28
N LYS A 34 12.81 8.26 5.16
CA LYS A 34 12.84 9.69 4.83
C LYS A 34 11.82 10.50 5.63
N MET A 35 10.66 9.93 5.90
CA MET A 35 9.52 10.63 6.49
C MET A 35 9.31 10.30 7.98
N ALA A 36 9.94 9.23 8.49
CA ALA A 36 9.75 8.73 9.85
C ALA A 36 8.27 8.45 10.21
N ILE A 37 7.53 7.87 9.25
CA ILE A 37 6.12 7.49 9.39
C ILE A 37 5.94 6.02 9.05
N ASP A 38 4.92 5.38 9.63
CA ASP A 38 4.48 4.07 9.17
C ASP A 38 3.83 4.17 7.78
N VAL A 39 4.16 3.21 6.93
CA VAL A 39 3.69 3.12 5.55
C VAL A 39 2.93 1.83 5.37
N SER A 40 1.65 1.94 5.03
CA SER A 40 0.87 0.83 4.47
C SER A 40 1.14 0.73 2.97
N VAL A 41 1.02 -0.46 2.40
CA VAL A 41 1.17 -0.68 0.96
C VAL A 41 -0.12 -1.21 0.39
N LEU A 42 -0.43 -0.87 -0.85
CA LEU A 42 -1.47 -1.50 -1.65
C LEU A 42 -0.82 -2.08 -2.90
N MET A 43 -0.88 -3.41 -3.02
CA MET A 43 -0.30 -4.16 -4.12
C MET A 43 -1.33 -5.13 -4.70
N GLY A 44 -1.28 -5.34 -6.01
CA GLY A 44 -2.16 -6.28 -6.70
C GLY A 44 -1.97 -6.22 -8.21
N ALA A 45 -2.60 -7.16 -8.91
CA ALA A 45 -2.64 -7.14 -10.37
C ALA A 45 -3.70 -6.15 -10.85
N ASN A 46 -3.48 -4.86 -10.60
CA ASN A 46 -4.39 -3.78 -10.98
C ASN A 46 -3.84 -3.00 -12.17
N ILE A 47 -4.58 -3.02 -13.28
CA ILE A 47 -4.29 -2.15 -14.42
C ILE A 47 -5.18 -0.92 -14.27
N ALA A 48 -4.57 0.27 -14.20
CA ALA A 48 -5.29 1.52 -13.92
C ALA A 48 -6.52 1.74 -14.83
N ASN A 49 -6.38 1.45 -16.13
CA ASN A 49 -7.48 1.56 -17.09
C ASN A 49 -8.61 0.56 -16.84
N GLU A 50 -8.32 -0.62 -16.30
CA GLU A 50 -9.33 -1.63 -15.98
C GLU A 50 -10.09 -1.30 -14.70
N VAL A 51 -9.38 -0.80 -13.69
CA VAL A 51 -9.99 -0.25 -12.47
C VAL A 51 -10.91 0.92 -12.82
N ALA A 52 -10.46 1.85 -13.68
CA ALA A 52 -11.26 2.99 -14.13
C ALA A 52 -12.48 2.58 -14.97
N ALA A 53 -12.39 1.46 -15.68
CA ALA A 53 -13.50 0.87 -16.44
C ALA A 53 -14.40 -0.03 -15.59
N GLU A 54 -14.26 -0.01 -14.26
CA GLU A 54 -14.99 -0.82 -13.29
C GLU A 54 -14.91 -2.34 -13.56
N LYS A 55 -13.85 -2.80 -14.21
CA LYS A 55 -13.62 -4.24 -14.33
C LYS A 55 -13.26 -4.80 -12.96
N PHE A 56 -13.79 -6.00 -12.69
CA PHE A 56 -13.50 -6.70 -11.47
C PHE A 56 -12.00 -6.95 -11.31
N CYS A 57 -11.44 -6.54 -10.17
CA CYS A 57 -10.11 -6.91 -9.74
C CYS A 57 -10.00 -6.95 -8.20
N GLU A 58 -8.92 -7.56 -7.74
CA GLU A 58 -8.62 -7.77 -6.34
C GLU A 58 -7.24 -7.18 -6.01
N THR A 59 -7.09 -6.69 -4.78
CA THR A 59 -5.82 -6.15 -4.29
C THR A 59 -5.66 -6.46 -2.79
N THR A 60 -4.43 -6.34 -2.31
CA THR A 60 -4.08 -6.53 -0.91
C THR A 60 -3.48 -5.25 -0.35
N ILE A 61 -3.96 -4.85 0.82
CA ILE A 61 -3.32 -3.84 1.66
C ILE A 61 -2.48 -4.55 2.71
N GLY A 62 -1.18 -4.26 2.73
CA GLY A 62 -0.28 -4.66 3.81
C GLY A 62 -0.08 -3.50 4.78
N SER A 63 -0.37 -3.69 6.06
CA SER A 63 -0.23 -2.62 7.06
C SER A 63 0.17 -3.14 8.44
N LYS A 64 1.27 -2.62 8.98
CA LYS A 64 1.73 -2.92 10.35
C LYS A 64 0.76 -2.40 11.42
N ILE A 65 -0.02 -1.35 11.10
CA ILE A 65 -1.07 -0.80 11.95
C ILE A 65 -2.43 -1.19 11.37
N MET A 66 -3.08 -2.19 11.95
CA MET A 66 -4.31 -2.76 11.40
C MET A 66 -5.44 -1.73 11.27
N GLU A 67 -5.55 -0.77 12.20
CA GLU A 67 -6.55 0.31 12.07
C GLU A 67 -6.36 1.13 10.79
N ASN A 68 -5.12 1.39 10.38
CA ASN A 68 -4.83 2.11 9.13
C ASN A 68 -5.22 1.26 7.93
N GLY A 69 -4.87 -0.03 7.92
CA GLY A 69 -5.25 -0.94 6.84
C GLY A 69 -6.77 -1.04 6.65
N LEU A 70 -7.53 -1.11 7.75
CA LEU A 70 -8.99 -1.13 7.71
C LEU A 70 -9.59 0.21 7.25
N LEU A 71 -9.02 1.34 7.69
CA LEU A 71 -9.39 2.67 7.22
C LEU A 71 -9.22 2.79 5.69
N PHE A 72 -8.08 2.35 5.16
CA PHE A 72 -7.83 2.39 3.72
C PHE A 72 -8.73 1.44 2.93
N LYS A 73 -9.04 0.27 3.50
CA LYS A 73 -10.04 -0.63 2.90
C LYS A 73 -11.41 0.03 2.80
N GLU A 74 -11.87 0.70 3.86
CA GLU A 74 -13.14 1.43 3.83
C GLU A 74 -13.13 2.56 2.79
N LEU A 75 -12.01 3.27 2.67
CA LEU A 75 -11.85 4.39 1.73
C LEU A 75 -11.81 3.96 0.26
N LEU A 76 -11.13 2.85 -0.04
CA LEU A 76 -10.78 2.47 -1.42
C LEU A 76 -11.62 1.33 -2.00
N GLN A 77 -12.26 0.52 -1.17
CA GLN A 77 -13.00 -0.64 -1.65
C GLN A 77 -14.29 -0.22 -2.40
N THR A 78 -14.52 -0.85 -3.55
CA THR A 78 -15.77 -0.70 -4.32
C THR A 78 -16.33 -2.08 -4.66
N PRO A 79 -17.54 -2.20 -5.24
CA PRO A 79 -18.08 -3.50 -5.64
C PRO A 79 -17.17 -4.28 -6.61
N ASN A 80 -16.43 -3.57 -7.47
CA ASN A 80 -15.54 -4.14 -8.49
C ASN A 80 -14.05 -4.09 -8.11
N PHE A 81 -13.71 -3.49 -6.97
CA PHE A 81 -12.34 -3.41 -6.44
C PHE A 81 -12.30 -3.98 -5.02
N ARG A 82 -12.05 -5.29 -4.91
CA ARG A 82 -12.07 -5.99 -3.61
C ARG A 82 -10.72 -5.92 -2.93
N ILE A 83 -10.75 -5.62 -1.63
CA ILE A 83 -9.54 -5.40 -0.85
C ILE A 83 -9.44 -6.42 0.29
N THR A 84 -8.29 -7.08 0.39
CA THR A 84 -7.90 -7.87 1.58
C THR A 84 -6.89 -7.06 2.39
N VAL A 85 -6.97 -7.10 3.73
CA VAL A 85 -5.99 -6.43 4.61
C VAL A 85 -5.20 -7.51 5.34
N VAL A 86 -3.88 -7.35 5.36
CA VAL A 86 -2.95 -8.22 6.10
C VAL A 86 -1.99 -7.36 6.93
N ASP A 87 -1.42 -7.94 7.98
CA ASP A 87 -0.51 -7.29 8.93
C ASP A 87 0.96 -7.28 8.48
N ASP A 88 1.26 -7.88 7.33
CA ASP A 88 2.60 -7.96 6.76
C ASP A 88 2.72 -7.10 5.49
N ALA A 89 3.23 -5.88 5.65
CA ALA A 89 3.46 -4.95 4.54
C ALA A 89 4.64 -5.38 3.65
N ASP A 90 5.64 -6.05 4.23
CA ASP A 90 6.90 -6.31 3.56
C ASP A 90 6.78 -7.54 2.64
N THR A 91 5.90 -8.50 2.97
CA THR A 91 5.56 -9.65 2.10
C THR A 91 4.56 -9.29 0.98
N VAL A 92 3.76 -8.23 1.17
CA VAL A 92 2.77 -7.78 0.17
C VAL A 92 3.43 -7.02 -0.98
N GLU A 93 4.56 -6.36 -0.71
CA GLU A 93 5.37 -5.60 -1.68
C GLU A 93 6.38 -6.49 -2.42
#